data_AF-A0A0B1T9D3-F1
#
_entry.id   AF-A0A0B1T9D3-F1
#
_cell.length_a   1.000
_cell.length_b   1.000
_cell.length_c   1.000
_cell.angle_alpha   90.00
_cell.angle_beta   90.00
_cell.angle_gamma   90.00
#
_symmetry.space_group_name_H-M   'P 1'
#
loop_
_entity.id
_entity.type
_entity.pdbx_description
1 polymer ?
#
loop_
_entity_poly.entity_id
_entity_poly.type
_entity_poly.pdbx_seq_one_letter_code
_entity_poly.pdbx_strand_id
1 'polypeptide(L)'
;LLQGPATTPSQQQPKLPADDFYQTSVGKFRFSLEQLPPQLKMIHALLKNLEIAEDPDVENFIMHTLKLLCLHCGSLSNARREHRGFLIWIQETMMVPRLWARLRPDFVQVGELASLLLLHCISFPSGEEAFWRVVHKDFSCADWKTRFDSVGKAYVMAHVTKMAPVRGNKVVQTALSSLFYHFVISLHDPNPTVAQRAIIALKALPTQTLKMMCFCFESQFDSCIMDRPIIINAIRMLTTQIPDETMLTFDFFIQVLTLHCRKKTGYG
;
A
#
# COMPACT_ATOMS: atom_id res chain seq x y z
N LEU A 1 -19.09 5.50 68.80
CA LEU A 1 -18.36 6.67 68.27
C LEU A 1 -16.88 6.42 68.59
N LEU A 2 -15.97 6.03 67.70
CA LEU A 2 -15.79 6.33 66.28
C LEU A 2 -15.25 5.09 65.52
N GLN A 3 -15.75 4.87 64.30
CA GLN A 3 -15.24 3.90 63.33
C GLN A 3 -13.93 4.43 62.72
N GLY A 4 -12.91 3.57 62.61
CA GLY A 4 -11.71 3.82 61.80
C GLY A 4 -12.01 3.74 60.30
N PRO A 5 -11.17 4.33 59.43
CA PRO A 5 -11.48 4.48 58.02
C PRO A 5 -11.44 3.12 57.30
N ALA A 6 -12.50 2.84 56.56
CA ALA A 6 -12.60 1.69 55.67
C ALA A 6 -11.56 1.82 54.53
N THR A 7 -10.66 0.86 54.44
CA THR A 7 -9.78 0.67 53.29
C THR A 7 -10.61 0.23 52.09
N THR A 8 -10.75 1.12 51.11
CA THR A 8 -11.35 0.84 49.80
C THR A 8 -10.55 -0.27 49.11
N PRO A 9 -11.19 -1.33 48.56
CA PRO A 9 -10.46 -2.31 47.77
C PRO A 9 -9.97 -1.64 46.49
N SER A 10 -8.65 -1.63 46.31
CA SER A 10 -8.03 -1.24 45.06
C SER A 10 -8.58 -2.16 43.97
N GLN A 11 -9.33 -1.60 43.01
CA GLN A 11 -9.67 -2.32 41.78
C GLN A 11 -8.35 -2.69 41.09
N GLN A 12 -7.93 -3.94 41.26
CA GLN A 12 -6.83 -4.49 40.49
C GLN A 12 -7.26 -4.48 39.03
N GLN A 13 -6.70 -3.55 38.26
CA GLN A 13 -6.69 -3.68 36.80
C GLN A 13 -6.15 -5.07 36.47
N PRO A 14 -6.80 -5.83 35.56
CA PRO A 14 -6.33 -7.15 35.19
C PRO A 14 -4.87 -7.02 34.72
N LYS A 15 -3.95 -7.69 35.44
CA LYS A 15 -2.56 -7.81 34.99
C LYS A 15 -2.57 -8.62 33.71
N LEU A 16 -2.48 -7.94 32.56
CA LEU A 16 -2.21 -8.56 31.28
C LEU A 16 -0.96 -9.46 31.40
N PRO A 17 -0.95 -10.68 30.85
CA PRO A 17 0.23 -11.54 30.84
C PRO A 17 1.46 -10.85 30.23
N ALA A 18 2.66 -11.35 30.55
CA ALA A 18 3.93 -10.81 30.05
C ALA A 18 4.15 -11.04 28.54
N ASP A 19 3.32 -11.88 27.90
CA ASP A 19 3.44 -12.27 26.49
C ASP A 19 2.67 -11.37 25.50
N ASP A 20 1.94 -10.36 25.97
CA ASP A 20 1.12 -9.48 25.11
C ASP A 20 1.92 -8.36 24.41
N PHE A 21 3.22 -8.58 24.17
CA PHE A 21 4.04 -7.60 23.47
C PHE A 21 4.27 -7.97 22.01
N TYR A 22 3.89 -7.05 21.12
CA TYR A 22 4.00 -7.20 19.68
C TYR A 22 5.05 -6.23 19.14
N GLN A 23 6.05 -6.78 18.45
CA GLN A 23 7.09 -6.00 17.79
C GLN A 23 6.57 -5.45 16.44
N THR A 24 6.86 -4.18 16.16
CA THR A 24 6.50 -3.50 14.91
C THR A 24 7.67 -2.65 14.43
N SER A 25 7.57 -2.09 13.22
CA SER A 25 8.60 -1.22 12.65
C SER A 25 8.81 0.09 13.43
N VAL A 26 7.81 0.54 14.19
CA VAL A 26 7.88 1.80 14.97
C VAL A 26 8.03 1.57 16.47
N GLY A 27 8.22 0.32 16.91
CA GLY A 27 8.46 -0.03 18.30
C GLY A 27 7.69 -1.25 18.80
N LYS A 28 7.73 -1.46 20.11
CA LYS A 28 7.10 -2.58 20.79
C LYS A 28 5.80 -2.11 21.46
N PHE A 29 4.66 -2.70 21.07
CA PHE A 29 3.36 -2.36 21.61
C PHE A 29 2.84 -3.45 22.53
N ARG A 30 2.06 -3.07 23.55
CA ARG A 30 1.37 -4.01 24.44
C ARG A 30 -0.14 -3.93 24.23
N PHE A 31 -0.78 -5.03 23.84
CA PHE A 31 -2.24 -5.14 23.73
C PHE A 31 -2.67 -6.60 23.78
N SER A 32 -3.89 -6.89 24.22
CA SER A 32 -4.45 -8.25 24.18
C SER A 32 -5.47 -8.37 23.06
N LEU A 33 -5.33 -9.41 22.22
CA LEU A 33 -6.29 -9.73 21.16
C LEU A 33 -7.68 -10.05 21.72
N GLU A 34 -7.75 -10.63 22.93
CA GLU A 34 -9.00 -10.96 23.62
C GLU A 34 -9.74 -9.73 24.15
N GLN A 35 -9.05 -8.61 24.33
CA GLN A 35 -9.64 -7.36 24.82
C GLN A 35 -10.02 -6.39 23.70
N LEU A 36 -9.73 -6.74 22.44
CA LEU A 36 -10.10 -5.91 21.30
C LEU A 36 -11.63 -5.86 21.08
N PRO A 37 -12.13 -4.76 20.49
CA PRO A 37 -13.51 -4.68 20.02
C PRO A 37 -13.86 -5.83 19.06
N PRO A 38 -15.13 -6.29 19.04
CA PRO A 38 -15.56 -7.41 18.20
C PRO A 38 -15.18 -7.27 16.72
N GLN A 39 -15.23 -6.05 16.17
CA GLN A 39 -14.89 -5.78 14.77
C GLN A 39 -13.40 -6.03 14.48
N LEU A 40 -12.51 -5.66 15.40
CA LEU A 40 -11.07 -5.86 15.24
C LEU A 40 -10.68 -7.34 15.41
N LYS A 41 -11.34 -8.04 16.34
CA LYS A 41 -11.22 -9.50 16.46
C LYS A 41 -11.68 -10.21 15.18
N MET A 42 -12.80 -9.76 14.61
CA MET A 42 -13.32 -10.31 13.36
C MET A 42 -12.34 -10.08 12.20
N ILE A 43 -11.80 -8.87 12.04
CA ILE A 43 -10.78 -8.57 11.02
C ILE A 43 -9.57 -9.52 11.18
N HIS A 44 -9.06 -9.68 12.40
CA HIS A 44 -7.94 -10.58 12.68
C HIS A 44 -8.27 -12.05 12.34
N ALA A 45 -9.45 -12.54 12.72
CA ALA A 45 -9.89 -13.90 12.39
C ALA A 45 -10.07 -14.12 10.89
N LEU A 46 -10.69 -13.17 10.19
CA LEU A 46 -10.87 -13.20 8.73
C LEU A 46 -9.53 -13.24 8.01
N LEU A 47 -8.55 -12.43 8.44
CA LEU A 47 -7.22 -12.46 7.85
C LEU A 47 -6.54 -13.81 8.08
N LYS A 48 -6.64 -14.41 9.27
CA LYS A 48 -6.13 -15.78 9.53
C LYS A 48 -6.73 -16.79 8.56
N ASN A 49 -8.05 -16.76 8.38
CA ASN A 49 -8.74 -17.65 7.45
C ASN A 49 -8.37 -17.37 5.98
N LEU A 50 -8.11 -16.12 5.60
CA LEU A 50 -7.71 -15.74 4.25
C LEU A 50 -6.39 -16.40 3.79
N GLU A 51 -5.51 -16.76 4.72
CA GLU A 51 -4.22 -17.40 4.43
C GLU A 51 -4.35 -18.89 4.13
N ILE A 52 -5.35 -19.55 4.72
CA ILE A 52 -5.60 -20.99 4.57
C ILE A 52 -6.78 -21.31 3.63
N ALA A 53 -7.50 -20.30 3.15
CA ALA A 53 -8.62 -20.48 2.24
C ALA A 53 -8.12 -21.02 0.88
N GLU A 54 -8.54 -22.23 0.54
CA GLU A 54 -8.29 -22.86 -0.78
C GLU A 54 -9.44 -22.60 -1.76
N ASP A 55 -10.66 -22.45 -1.24
CA ASP A 55 -11.86 -22.20 -2.03
C ASP A 55 -11.96 -20.72 -2.45
N PRO A 56 -12.01 -20.42 -3.78
CA PRO A 56 -12.13 -19.06 -4.29
C PRO A 56 -13.37 -18.30 -3.80
N ASP A 57 -14.49 -18.99 -3.57
CA ASP A 57 -15.72 -18.37 -3.08
C ASP A 57 -15.59 -17.97 -1.61
N VAL A 58 -14.91 -18.79 -0.81
CA VAL A 58 -14.58 -18.47 0.58
C VAL A 58 -13.63 -17.27 0.64
N GLU A 59 -12.59 -17.25 -0.21
CA GLU A 59 -11.68 -16.11 -0.32
C GLU A 59 -12.45 -14.83 -0.67
N ASN A 60 -13.34 -14.89 -1.66
CA ASN A 60 -14.15 -13.75 -2.08
C ASN A 60 -15.08 -13.26 -0.95
N PHE A 61 -15.74 -14.17 -0.24
CA PHE A 61 -16.61 -13.84 0.90
C PHE A 61 -15.83 -13.15 2.03
N ILE A 62 -14.64 -13.67 2.36
CA ILE A 62 -13.74 -13.06 3.36
C ILE A 62 -13.37 -11.64 2.94
N MET A 63 -12.98 -11.46 1.67
CA MET A 63 -12.58 -10.16 1.13
C MET A 63 -13.72 -9.13 1.11
N HIS A 64 -14.93 -9.55 0.76
CA HIS A 64 -16.13 -8.71 0.87
C HIS A 64 -16.43 -8.30 2.31
N THR A 65 -16.29 -9.23 3.25
CA THR A 65 -16.51 -8.96 4.68
C THR A 65 -15.45 -8.00 5.22
N LEU A 66 -14.17 -8.17 4.85
CA LEU A 66 -13.10 -7.24 5.19
C LEU A 66 -13.37 -5.84 4.63
N LYS A 67 -13.83 -5.75 3.37
CA LYS A 67 -14.25 -4.47 2.77
C LYS A 67 -15.36 -3.80 3.58
N LEU A 68 -16.39 -4.54 3.98
CA LEU A 68 -17.49 -4.01 4.79
C LEU A 68 -16.98 -3.45 6.13
N LEU A 69 -16.20 -4.24 6.87
CA LEU A 69 -15.69 -3.86 8.19
C LEU A 69 -14.74 -2.66 8.12
N CYS A 70 -13.84 -2.63 7.14
CA CYS A 70 -12.83 -1.58 7.03
C CYS A 70 -13.41 -0.29 6.43
N LEU A 71 -14.10 -0.38 5.30
CA LEU A 71 -14.52 0.80 4.53
C LEU A 71 -15.88 1.36 4.93
N HIS A 72 -16.83 0.52 5.33
CA HIS A 72 -18.19 0.97 5.68
C HIS A 72 -18.38 1.15 7.18
N CYS A 73 -17.86 0.25 8.01
CA CYS A 73 -17.95 0.37 9.47
C CYS A 73 -16.83 1.24 10.08
N GLY A 74 -15.83 1.65 9.29
CA GLY A 74 -14.73 2.50 9.75
C GLY A 74 -13.85 1.86 10.85
N SER A 75 -13.77 0.52 10.88
CA SER A 75 -13.12 -0.20 11.99
C SER A 75 -11.65 0.19 12.17
N LEU A 76 -10.90 0.36 11.08
CA LEU A 76 -9.50 0.80 11.13
C LEU A 76 -9.37 2.27 11.55
N SER A 77 -10.31 3.13 11.14
CA SER A 77 -10.36 4.53 11.55
C SER A 77 -10.55 4.67 13.06
N ASN A 78 -11.38 3.83 13.66
CA ASN A 78 -11.57 3.78 15.12
C ASN A 78 -10.32 3.20 15.81
N ALA A 79 -9.75 2.11 15.26
CA ALA A 79 -8.52 1.51 15.78
C ALA A 79 -7.33 2.49 15.77
N ARG A 80 -7.25 3.42 14.81
CA ARG A 80 -6.19 4.44 14.77
C ARG A 80 -6.14 5.28 16.05
N ARG A 81 -7.31 5.56 16.66
CA ARG A 81 -7.43 6.38 17.86
C ARG A 81 -7.21 5.56 19.14
N GLU A 82 -7.86 4.40 19.23
CA GLU A 82 -8.00 3.66 20.49
C GLU A 82 -7.07 2.44 20.58
N HIS A 83 -6.65 1.90 19.44
CA HIS A 83 -5.90 0.64 19.33
C HIS A 83 -4.71 0.76 18.36
N ARG A 84 -3.98 1.88 18.41
CA ARG A 84 -2.91 2.22 17.46
C ARG A 84 -1.86 1.11 17.32
N GLY A 85 -1.44 0.50 18.43
CA GLY A 85 -0.45 -0.59 18.42
C GLY A 85 -0.93 -1.81 17.64
N PHE A 86 -2.20 -2.20 17.83
CA PHE A 86 -2.82 -3.28 17.05
C PHE A 86 -2.94 -2.91 15.57
N LEU A 87 -3.40 -1.69 15.25
CA LEU A 87 -3.55 -1.23 13.87
C LEU A 87 -2.22 -1.29 13.10
N ILE A 88 -1.13 -0.87 13.73
CA ILE A 88 0.21 -0.92 13.11
C ILE A 88 0.63 -2.38 12.92
N TRP A 89 0.54 -3.19 13.98
CA TRP A 89 0.94 -4.59 13.94
C TRP A 89 0.16 -5.39 12.88
N ILE A 90 -1.16 -5.27 12.85
CA ILE A 90 -1.99 -6.04 11.92
C ILE A 90 -1.77 -5.62 10.46
N GLN A 91 -1.47 -4.34 10.21
CA GLN A 91 -1.12 -3.87 8.87
C GLN A 91 0.18 -4.49 8.37
N GLU A 92 1.24 -4.44 9.20
CA GLU A 92 2.57 -4.92 8.84
C GLU A 92 2.64 -6.44 8.70
N THR A 93 1.93 -7.18 9.55
CA THR A 93 2.09 -8.64 9.67
C THR A 93 1.04 -9.43 8.91
N MET A 94 -0.15 -8.86 8.67
CA MET A 94 -1.27 -9.59 8.10
C MET A 94 -1.94 -8.87 6.94
N MET A 95 -2.50 -7.68 7.15
CA MET A 95 -3.32 -7.03 6.12
C MET A 95 -2.53 -6.76 4.85
N VAL A 96 -1.47 -5.98 4.92
CA VAL A 96 -0.77 -5.55 3.70
C VAL A 96 -0.15 -6.74 2.94
N PRO A 97 0.58 -7.67 3.59
CA PRO A 97 1.13 -8.83 2.89
C PRO A 97 0.05 -9.73 2.27
N ARG A 98 -1.05 -10.01 2.99
CA ARG A 98 -2.11 -10.91 2.51
C ARG A 98 -2.90 -10.25 1.37
N LEU A 99 -3.22 -8.98 1.48
CA LEU A 99 -3.90 -8.25 0.42
C LEU A 99 -3.03 -8.13 -0.85
N TRP A 100 -1.73 -7.85 -0.69
CA TRP A 100 -0.79 -7.86 -1.81
C TRP A 100 -0.74 -9.20 -2.53
N ALA A 101 -0.73 -10.31 -1.79
CA ALA A 101 -0.77 -11.65 -2.36
C ALA A 101 -2.06 -11.94 -3.15
N ARG A 102 -3.13 -11.17 -2.94
CA ARG A 102 -4.43 -11.34 -3.61
C ARG A 102 -4.64 -10.43 -4.83
N LEU A 103 -3.64 -9.65 -5.21
CA LEU A 103 -3.65 -8.87 -6.47
C LEU A 103 -3.40 -9.78 -7.70
N ARG A 104 -4.35 -10.67 -7.97
CA ARG A 104 -4.22 -11.73 -8.97
C ARG A 104 -4.93 -11.38 -10.29
N PRO A 105 -4.23 -11.41 -11.44
CA PRO A 105 -4.86 -11.16 -12.74
C PRO A 105 -5.89 -12.23 -13.14
N ASP A 106 -5.74 -13.46 -12.67
CA ASP A 106 -6.64 -14.60 -12.90
C ASP A 106 -7.92 -14.55 -12.06
N PHE A 107 -7.96 -13.71 -11.01
CA PHE A 107 -9.13 -13.53 -10.16
C PHE A 107 -9.40 -12.05 -9.85
N VAL A 108 -9.81 -11.31 -10.88
CA VAL A 108 -9.93 -9.84 -10.86
C VAL A 108 -10.86 -9.32 -9.76
N GLN A 109 -11.96 -10.01 -9.45
CA GLN A 109 -12.92 -9.60 -8.41
C GLN A 109 -12.24 -9.46 -7.03
N VAL A 110 -11.42 -10.44 -6.67
CA VAL A 110 -10.62 -10.39 -5.44
C VAL A 110 -9.53 -9.32 -5.54
N GLY A 111 -8.87 -9.18 -6.71
CA GLY A 111 -7.87 -8.15 -6.96
C GLY A 111 -8.40 -6.72 -6.80
N GLU A 112 -9.64 -6.47 -7.22
CA GLU A 112 -10.34 -5.20 -7.01
C GLU A 112 -10.55 -4.90 -5.52
N LEU A 113 -11.06 -5.88 -4.76
CA LEU A 113 -11.25 -5.76 -3.31
C LEU A 113 -9.92 -5.53 -2.59
N ALA A 114 -8.89 -6.28 -2.96
CA ALA A 114 -7.54 -6.16 -2.41
C ALA A 114 -6.97 -4.76 -2.65
N SER A 115 -7.12 -4.22 -3.86
CA SER A 115 -6.63 -2.88 -4.19
C SER A 115 -7.32 -1.79 -3.38
N LEU A 116 -8.65 -1.85 -3.23
CA LEU A 116 -9.40 -0.90 -2.42
C LEU A 116 -8.95 -0.94 -0.95
N LEU A 117 -8.78 -2.15 -0.40
CA LEU A 117 -8.32 -2.35 0.97
C LEU A 117 -6.87 -1.90 1.16
N LEU A 118 -5.98 -2.14 0.20
CA LEU A 118 -4.59 -1.67 0.22
C LEU A 118 -4.51 -0.14 0.22
N LEU A 119 -5.25 0.54 -0.66
CA LEU A 119 -5.31 2.01 -0.67
C LEU A 119 -5.81 2.57 0.67
N HIS A 120 -6.76 1.88 1.29
CA HIS A 120 -7.23 2.23 2.61
C HIS A 120 -6.14 2.01 3.68
N CYS A 121 -5.46 0.87 3.70
CA CYS A 121 -4.34 0.59 4.60
C CYS A 121 -3.22 1.64 4.46
N ILE A 122 -2.80 1.97 3.23
CA ILE A 122 -1.77 2.98 2.95
C ILE A 122 -2.08 4.32 3.64
N SER A 123 -3.37 4.66 3.79
CA SER A 123 -3.80 5.90 4.45
C SER A 123 -3.68 5.91 5.98
N PHE A 124 -3.22 4.81 6.59
CA PHE A 124 -3.01 4.68 8.05
C PHE A 124 -1.52 4.63 8.41
N PRO A 125 -1.16 4.93 9.69
CA PRO A 125 0.21 4.81 10.16
C PRO A 125 0.80 3.43 9.87
N SER A 126 2.06 3.40 9.42
CA SER A 126 2.80 2.22 8.98
C SER A 126 2.24 1.47 7.76
N GLY A 127 1.08 1.87 7.23
CA GLY A 127 0.48 1.22 6.06
C GLY A 127 1.29 1.44 4.79
N GLU A 128 1.73 2.68 4.55
CA GLU A 128 2.59 3.03 3.40
C GLU A 128 3.93 2.28 3.44
N GLU A 129 4.57 2.22 4.61
CA GLU A 129 5.86 1.55 4.82
C GLU A 129 5.73 0.03 4.69
N ALA A 130 4.66 -0.56 5.21
CA ALA A 130 4.36 -1.98 5.03
C ALA A 130 4.14 -2.31 3.55
N PHE A 131 3.42 -1.45 2.83
CA PHE A 131 3.15 -1.62 1.40
C PHE A 131 4.44 -1.52 0.59
N TRP A 132 5.23 -0.47 0.82
CA TRP A 132 6.53 -0.28 0.20
C TRP A 132 7.44 -1.49 0.43
N ARG A 133 7.53 -2.00 1.66
CA ARG A 133 8.39 -3.13 2.00
C ARG A 133 8.00 -4.40 1.25
N VAL A 134 6.71 -4.70 1.14
CA VAL A 134 6.22 -5.89 0.43
C VAL A 134 6.46 -5.74 -1.09
N VAL A 135 6.15 -4.58 -1.66
CA VAL A 135 6.41 -4.27 -3.08
C VAL A 135 7.90 -4.41 -3.38
N HIS A 136 8.75 -3.71 -2.64
CA HIS A 136 10.19 -3.72 -2.87
C HIS A 136 10.79 -5.12 -2.72
N LYS A 137 10.37 -5.88 -1.70
CA LYS A 137 10.80 -7.26 -1.48
C LYS A 137 10.52 -8.15 -2.69
N ASP A 138 9.30 -8.12 -3.21
CA ASP A 138 8.90 -9.02 -4.29
C ASP A 138 9.51 -8.60 -5.63
N PHE A 139 9.55 -7.30 -5.94
CA PHE A 139 10.18 -6.78 -7.16
C PHE A 139 11.71 -6.90 -7.17
N SER A 140 12.35 -6.92 -6.00
CA SER A 140 13.81 -7.11 -5.88
C SER A 140 14.20 -8.58 -5.61
N CYS A 141 13.24 -9.50 -5.69
CA CYS A 141 13.48 -10.90 -5.41
C CYS A 141 14.47 -11.50 -6.41
N ALA A 142 15.40 -12.32 -5.94
CA ALA A 142 16.33 -13.04 -6.81
C ALA A 142 15.59 -14.00 -7.77
N ASP A 143 14.50 -14.62 -7.30
CA ASP A 143 13.64 -15.44 -8.13
C ASP A 143 12.83 -14.57 -9.10
N TRP A 144 13.06 -14.78 -10.39
CA TRP A 144 12.38 -14.06 -11.45
C TRP A 144 10.88 -14.36 -11.49
N LYS A 145 10.42 -15.52 -10.98
CA LYS A 145 9.00 -15.86 -10.94
C LYS A 145 8.23 -14.96 -9.98
N THR A 146 8.83 -14.62 -8.84
CA THR A 146 8.28 -13.64 -7.89
C THR A 146 8.20 -12.25 -8.53
N ARG A 147 9.24 -11.84 -9.28
CA ARG A 147 9.20 -10.56 -10.02
C ARG A 147 8.14 -10.56 -11.13
N PHE A 148 8.03 -11.66 -11.87
CA PHE A 148 7.00 -11.87 -12.89
C PHE A 148 5.58 -11.74 -12.31
N ASP A 149 5.33 -12.37 -11.18
CA ASP A 149 4.07 -12.26 -10.45
C ASP A 149 3.80 -10.82 -9.98
N SER A 150 4.83 -10.14 -9.46
CA SER A 150 4.76 -8.74 -9.01
C SER A 150 4.33 -7.77 -10.11
N VAL A 151 4.81 -7.98 -11.34
CA VAL A 151 4.35 -7.22 -12.53
C VAL A 151 2.85 -7.41 -12.74
N GLY A 152 2.33 -8.63 -12.56
CA GLY A 152 0.89 -8.90 -12.61
C GLY A 152 0.10 -8.18 -11.53
N LYS A 153 0.60 -8.20 -10.29
CA LYS A 153 -0.01 -7.49 -9.15
C LYS A 153 -0.06 -5.98 -9.38
N ALA A 154 1.03 -5.40 -9.88
CA ALA A 154 1.09 -3.98 -10.23
C ALA A 154 0.11 -3.62 -11.34
N TYR A 155 -0.03 -4.46 -12.37
CA TYR A 155 -1.02 -4.28 -13.42
C TYR A 155 -2.45 -4.26 -12.86
N VAL A 156 -2.82 -5.25 -12.03
CA VAL A 156 -4.15 -5.30 -11.39
C VAL A 156 -4.40 -4.03 -10.60
N MET A 157 -3.46 -3.65 -9.72
CA MET A 157 -3.62 -2.46 -8.88
C MET A 157 -3.72 -1.17 -9.71
N ALA A 158 -2.93 -1.04 -10.78
CA ALA A 158 -3.01 0.10 -11.71
C ALA A 158 -4.35 0.15 -12.44
N HIS A 159 -4.83 -1.00 -12.93
CA HIS A 159 -6.05 -1.11 -13.72
C HIS A 159 -7.31 -0.76 -12.90
N VAL A 160 -7.37 -1.18 -11.63
CA VAL A 160 -8.56 -0.99 -10.80
C VAL A 160 -8.55 0.34 -10.02
N THR A 161 -7.38 0.93 -9.80
CA THR A 161 -7.25 2.18 -9.05
C THR A 161 -7.78 3.37 -9.85
N LYS A 162 -8.81 4.01 -9.32
CA LYS A 162 -9.37 5.24 -9.90
C LYS A 162 -8.63 6.48 -9.39
N MET A 163 -8.64 7.56 -10.17
CA MET A 163 -7.98 8.82 -9.80
C MET A 163 -8.55 9.48 -8.54
N ALA A 164 -9.86 9.32 -8.27
CA ALA A 164 -10.55 9.99 -7.17
C ALA A 164 -9.91 9.77 -5.78
N PRO A 165 -9.65 8.51 -5.32
CA PRO A 165 -8.97 8.26 -4.04
C PRO A 165 -7.50 8.71 -4.02
N VAL A 166 -6.86 8.86 -5.17
CA VAL A 166 -5.44 9.24 -5.28
C VAL A 166 -5.25 10.75 -5.21
N ARG A 167 -6.10 11.53 -5.89
CA ARG A 167 -5.94 12.99 -6.08
C ARG A 167 -5.77 13.77 -4.78
N GLY A 168 -6.49 13.40 -3.73
CA GLY A 168 -6.51 14.13 -2.44
C GLY A 168 -5.56 13.58 -1.37
N ASN A 169 -4.81 12.51 -1.63
CA ASN A 169 -4.04 11.81 -0.60
C ASN A 169 -2.58 11.65 -1.02
N LYS A 170 -1.72 12.52 -0.45
CA LYS A 170 -0.29 12.56 -0.77
C LYS A 170 0.43 11.25 -0.43
N VAL A 171 0.09 10.63 0.70
CA VAL A 171 0.64 9.33 1.13
C VAL A 171 0.31 8.22 0.13
N VAL A 172 -0.93 8.20 -0.37
CA VAL A 172 -1.32 7.25 -1.43
C VAL A 172 -0.55 7.53 -2.72
N GLN A 173 -0.36 8.80 -3.10
CA GLN A 173 0.40 9.17 -4.30
C GLN A 173 1.86 8.69 -4.22
N THR A 174 2.54 8.92 -3.11
CA THR A 174 3.95 8.51 -2.93
C THR A 174 4.09 6.98 -2.86
N ALA A 175 3.18 6.29 -2.17
CA ALA A 175 3.15 4.83 -2.13
C ALA A 175 2.92 4.20 -3.51
N LEU A 176 1.93 4.71 -4.27
CA LEU A 176 1.66 4.25 -5.63
C LEU A 176 2.81 4.61 -6.59
N SER A 177 3.45 5.76 -6.42
CA SER A 177 4.66 6.12 -7.16
C SER A 177 5.74 5.05 -7.01
N SER A 178 5.93 4.51 -5.80
CA SER A 178 6.91 3.44 -5.57
C SER A 178 6.52 2.14 -6.30
N LEU A 179 5.25 1.75 -6.27
CA LEU A 179 4.77 0.59 -7.03
C LEU A 179 5.00 0.78 -8.54
N PHE A 180 4.58 1.92 -9.08
CA PHE A 180 4.69 2.20 -10.50
C PHE A 180 6.15 2.34 -10.95
N TYR A 181 7.02 2.85 -10.08
CA TYR A 181 8.45 2.86 -10.35
C TYR A 181 8.98 1.44 -10.56
N HIS A 182 8.70 0.52 -9.63
CA HIS A 182 9.11 -0.89 -9.75
C HIS A 182 8.51 -1.57 -10.99
N PHE A 183 7.25 -1.28 -11.30
CA PHE A 183 6.60 -1.79 -12.51
C PHE A 183 7.31 -1.28 -13.79
N VAL A 184 7.63 0.01 -13.87
CA VAL A 184 8.29 0.60 -15.04
C VAL A 184 9.72 0.10 -15.19
N ILE A 185 10.53 0.03 -14.14
CA ILE A 185 11.90 -0.50 -14.28
C ILE A 185 11.92 -1.97 -14.71
N SER A 186 10.86 -2.72 -14.41
CA SER A 186 10.71 -4.13 -14.85
C SER A 186 10.64 -4.28 -16.37
N LEU A 187 10.40 -3.21 -17.14
CA LEU A 187 10.52 -3.20 -18.61
C LEU A 187 11.93 -3.57 -19.10
N HIS A 188 12.93 -3.43 -18.24
CA HIS A 188 14.33 -3.80 -18.49
C HIS A 188 14.81 -4.85 -17.47
N ASP A 189 13.92 -5.72 -16.99
CA ASP A 189 14.31 -6.83 -16.10
C ASP A 189 15.36 -7.73 -16.78
N PRO A 190 16.39 -8.22 -16.05
CA PRO A 190 17.38 -9.15 -16.59
C PRO A 190 16.79 -10.44 -17.17
N ASN A 191 15.62 -10.86 -16.67
CA ASN A 191 14.89 -11.97 -17.24
C ASN A 191 13.94 -11.48 -18.35
N PRO A 192 14.08 -11.96 -19.59
CA PRO A 192 13.30 -11.47 -20.73
C PRO A 192 11.80 -11.76 -20.59
N THR A 193 11.40 -12.81 -19.85
CA THR A 193 9.99 -13.13 -19.62
C THR A 193 9.32 -12.12 -18.68
N VAL A 194 10.05 -11.64 -17.68
CA VAL A 194 9.58 -10.55 -16.79
C VAL A 194 9.46 -9.25 -17.59
N ALA A 195 10.49 -8.89 -18.35
CA ALA A 195 10.50 -7.69 -19.19
C ALA A 195 9.35 -7.68 -20.20
N GLN A 196 9.15 -8.79 -20.90
CA GLN A 196 8.05 -8.93 -21.87
C GLN A 196 6.68 -8.80 -21.20
N ARG A 197 6.48 -9.41 -20.01
CA ARG A 197 5.23 -9.24 -19.25
C ARG A 197 4.99 -7.78 -18.89
N ALA A 198 6.03 -7.07 -18.43
CA ALA A 198 5.91 -5.67 -18.05
C ALA A 198 5.53 -4.79 -19.24
N ILE A 199 6.15 -5.02 -20.42
CA ILE A 199 5.85 -4.28 -21.65
C ILE A 199 4.39 -4.50 -22.08
N ILE A 200 3.94 -5.76 -22.12
CA ILE A 200 2.56 -6.10 -22.51
C ILE A 200 1.57 -5.48 -21.52
N ALA A 201 1.82 -5.64 -20.22
CA ALA A 201 0.95 -5.12 -19.17
C ALA A 201 0.84 -3.58 -19.25
N LEU A 202 1.96 -2.89 -19.45
CA LEU A 202 1.97 -1.43 -19.57
C LEU A 202 1.16 -0.97 -20.78
N LYS A 203 1.35 -1.61 -21.95
CA LYS A 203 0.63 -1.26 -23.19
C LYS A 203 -0.86 -1.57 -23.12
N ALA A 204 -1.28 -2.48 -22.24
CA ALA A 204 -2.68 -2.80 -22.01
C ALA A 204 -3.38 -1.84 -21.04
N LEU A 205 -2.66 -0.91 -20.39
CA LEU A 205 -3.27 0.06 -19.50
C LEU A 205 -4.01 1.16 -20.27
N PRO A 206 -5.22 1.54 -19.86
CA PRO A 206 -5.89 2.69 -20.44
C PRO A 206 -5.08 3.97 -20.24
N THR A 207 -5.16 4.87 -21.22
CA THR A 207 -4.70 6.27 -21.17
C THR A 207 -4.91 6.85 -19.76
N GLN A 208 -6.13 6.86 -19.22
CA GLN A 208 -6.42 7.46 -17.91
C GLN A 208 -5.60 6.88 -16.75
N THR A 209 -5.24 5.59 -16.79
CA THR A 209 -4.37 4.95 -15.80
C THR A 209 -2.94 5.44 -15.92
N LEU A 210 -2.42 5.56 -17.15
CA LEU A 210 -1.09 6.13 -17.42
C LEU A 210 -0.99 7.58 -16.87
N LYS A 211 -2.07 8.38 -17.00
CA LYS A 211 -2.16 9.75 -16.45
C LYS A 211 -2.00 9.74 -14.93
N MET A 212 -2.65 8.78 -14.28
CA MET A 212 -2.59 8.60 -12.83
C MET A 212 -1.21 8.13 -12.37
N MET A 213 -0.54 7.26 -13.13
CA MET A 213 0.85 6.88 -12.86
C MET A 213 1.78 8.09 -12.93
N CYS A 214 1.70 8.90 -14.00
CA CYS A 214 2.49 10.12 -14.14
C CYS A 214 2.20 11.13 -13.01
N PHE A 215 0.94 11.28 -12.62
CA PHE A 215 0.57 12.13 -11.48
C PHE A 215 1.21 11.66 -10.16
N CYS A 216 1.30 10.34 -9.92
CA CYS A 216 2.00 9.82 -8.76
C CYS A 216 3.51 10.09 -8.83
N PHE A 217 4.12 9.96 -10.01
CA PHE A 217 5.54 10.28 -10.22
C PHE A 217 5.86 11.76 -9.99
N GLU A 218 5.04 12.67 -10.51
CA GLU A 218 5.15 14.11 -10.24
C GLU A 218 5.06 14.40 -8.73
N SER A 219 4.09 13.76 -8.08
CA SER A 219 3.93 13.88 -6.63
C SER A 219 5.17 13.46 -5.85
N GLN A 220 5.82 12.35 -6.23
CA GLN A 220 7.08 11.91 -5.61
C GLN A 220 8.26 12.81 -5.94
N PHE A 221 8.35 13.26 -7.20
CA PHE A 221 9.40 14.17 -7.68
C PHE A 221 9.46 15.48 -6.86
N ASP A 222 8.30 16.03 -6.52
CA ASP A 222 8.18 17.23 -5.72
C ASP A 222 8.49 17.00 -4.24
N SER A 223 8.21 15.80 -3.74
CA SER A 223 8.31 15.48 -2.30
C SER A 223 9.69 15.01 -1.89
N CYS A 224 10.40 14.30 -2.78
CA CYS A 224 11.70 13.69 -2.49
C CYS A 224 12.74 14.10 -3.54
N ILE A 225 13.64 15.01 -3.17
CA ILE A 225 14.72 15.48 -4.07
C ILE A 225 15.63 14.33 -4.48
N MET A 226 15.87 13.37 -3.58
CA MET A 226 16.75 12.23 -3.84
C MET A 226 16.21 11.28 -4.91
N ASP A 227 14.88 11.21 -5.07
CA ASP A 227 14.25 10.31 -6.04
C ASP A 227 14.13 10.92 -7.43
N ARG A 228 14.43 12.21 -7.60
CA ARG A 228 14.28 12.90 -8.89
C ARG A 228 14.97 12.19 -10.06
N PRO A 229 16.23 11.72 -9.94
CA PRO A 229 16.90 11.05 -11.06
C PRO A 229 16.19 9.75 -11.47
N ILE A 230 15.72 8.96 -10.49
CA ILE A 230 15.07 7.67 -10.77
C ILE A 230 13.67 7.89 -11.36
N ILE A 231 12.95 8.91 -10.92
CA ILE A 231 11.64 9.29 -11.48
C ILE A 231 11.79 9.78 -12.92
N ILE A 232 12.78 10.63 -13.21
CA ILE A 232 13.06 11.08 -14.58
C ILE A 232 13.35 9.89 -15.49
N ASN A 233 14.16 8.92 -15.03
CA ASN A 233 14.45 7.72 -15.81
C ASN A 233 13.20 6.87 -16.06
N ALA A 234 12.34 6.68 -15.04
CA ALA A 234 11.09 5.94 -15.20
C ALA A 234 10.16 6.62 -16.23
N ILE A 235 10.01 7.95 -16.16
CA ILE A 235 9.20 8.69 -17.14
C ILE A 235 9.76 8.55 -18.55
N ARG A 236 11.09 8.66 -18.73
CA ARG A 236 11.75 8.45 -20.03
C ARG A 236 11.45 7.06 -20.60
N MET A 237 11.48 6.03 -19.75
CA MET A 237 11.16 4.65 -20.14
C MET A 237 9.69 4.52 -20.57
N LEU A 238 8.76 5.16 -19.84
CA LEU A 238 7.37 5.25 -20.26
C LEU A 238 7.25 5.90 -21.65
N THR A 239 7.82 7.09 -21.87
CA THR A 239 7.74 7.79 -23.17
C THR A 239 8.22 6.92 -24.33
N THR A 240 9.26 6.11 -24.09
CA THR A 240 9.84 5.24 -25.11
C THR A 240 8.90 4.09 -25.46
N GLN A 241 8.13 3.56 -24.49
CA GLN A 241 7.24 2.40 -24.71
C GLN A 241 5.85 2.78 -25.24
N ILE A 242 5.38 3.99 -24.96
CA ILE A 242 4.07 4.52 -25.35
C ILE A 242 4.21 5.91 -26.00
N PRO A 243 4.82 6.00 -27.20
CA PRO A 243 5.12 7.27 -27.85
C PRO A 243 3.87 8.06 -28.29
N ASP A 244 2.76 7.37 -28.54
CA ASP A 244 1.50 7.98 -28.99
C ASP A 244 0.71 8.64 -27.86
N GLU A 245 1.06 8.34 -26.60
CA GLU A 245 0.42 8.92 -25.43
C GLU A 245 1.02 10.30 -25.13
N THR A 246 0.33 11.36 -25.56
CA THR A 246 0.71 12.77 -25.34
C THR A 246 0.70 13.20 -23.86
N MET A 247 0.44 12.27 -22.94
CA MET A 247 0.39 12.47 -21.49
C MET A 247 1.65 13.03 -20.88
N LEU A 248 2.78 12.72 -21.48
CA LEU A 248 4.07 13.24 -21.07
C LEU A 248 4.27 14.59 -21.75
N THR A 249 3.32 15.50 -21.54
CA THR A 249 3.47 16.84 -22.09
C THR A 249 4.76 17.43 -21.54
N PHE A 250 5.50 18.01 -22.47
CA PHE A 250 6.73 18.76 -22.26
C PHE A 250 6.62 19.74 -21.08
N ASP A 251 5.42 20.20 -20.72
CA ASP A 251 5.17 21.15 -19.62
C ASP A 251 5.70 20.70 -18.26
N PHE A 252 5.58 19.41 -17.88
CA PHE A 252 6.16 18.90 -16.63
C PHE A 252 7.70 19.05 -16.66
N PHE A 253 8.34 18.58 -17.72
CA PHE A 253 9.80 18.68 -17.87
C PHE A 253 10.29 20.11 -18.06
N ILE A 254 9.55 20.95 -18.76
CA ILE A 254 9.85 22.38 -18.97
C ILE A 254 9.72 23.12 -17.65
N GLN A 255 8.67 22.92 -16.86
CA GLN A 255 8.57 23.55 -15.53
C GLN A 255 9.72 23.13 -14.64
N VAL A 256 10.05 21.84 -14.59
CA VAL A 256 11.13 21.30 -13.76
C VAL A 256 12.50 21.81 -14.21
N LEU A 257 12.81 21.77 -15.51
CA LEU A 257 14.06 22.30 -16.07
C LEU A 257 14.14 23.82 -15.91
N THR A 258 13.04 24.56 -16.10
CA THR A 258 12.99 26.01 -15.94
C THR A 258 13.18 26.42 -14.48
N LEU A 259 12.60 25.70 -13.52
CA LEU A 259 12.83 25.91 -12.08
C LEU A 259 14.27 25.55 -11.68
N HIS A 260 14.85 24.50 -12.25
CA HIS A 260 16.23 24.11 -11.99
C HIS A 260 17.25 25.08 -12.59
N CYS A 261 16.96 25.62 -13.78
CA CYS A 261 17.72 26.69 -14.42
C CYS A 261 17.60 28.01 -13.63
N ARG A 262 16.40 28.44 -13.22
CA ARG A 262 16.20 29.66 -12.40
C ARG A 262 16.92 29.61 -11.06
N LYS A 263 16.97 28.44 -10.40
CA LYS A 263 17.72 28.26 -9.14
C LYS A 263 19.24 28.28 -9.33
N LYS A 264 19.75 28.00 -10.54
CA LYS A 264 21.18 28.09 -10.86
C LYS A 264 21.61 29.47 -11.38
N THR A 265 20.70 30.26 -11.93
CA THR A 265 21.05 31.57 -12.52
C THR A 265 20.83 32.77 -11.61
N GLY A 266 20.24 32.62 -10.42
CA GLY A 266 20.20 33.72 -9.44
C GLY A 266 19.48 34.99 -9.92
N TYR A 267 18.50 34.85 -10.81
CA TYR A 267 17.61 35.95 -11.18
C TYR A 267 16.19 35.61 -10.71
N GLY A 268 15.75 36.31 -9.67
CA GLY A 268 14.35 36.43 -9.27
C GLY A 268 13.58 37.34 -10.23
#